data_AF-A0A8D2F8A7-F1
#
_entry.id   AF-A0A8D2F8A7-F1
#
_cell.length_a   1.000
_cell.length_b   1.000
_cell.length_c   1.000
_cell.angle_alpha   90.00
_cell.angle_beta   90.00
_cell.angle_gamma   90.00
#
_symmetry.space_group_name_H-M   'P 1'
#
loop_
_entity.id
_entity.type
_entity.pdbx_description
1 polymer ?
#
loop_
_entity_poly.entity_id
_entity_poly.type
_entity_poly.pdbx_seq_one_letter_code
_entity_poly.pdbx_strand_id
1 'polypeptide(L)' 'MRLHVFLTALFAIFQVLPGITRALHFERPCYLRGGICLKRGTPNCEPFRGPCRAFTVCCKIRRS' A
#
# COMPACT_ATOMS: atom_id res chain seq x y z
N MET A 1 14.38 -39.17 7.15
CA MET A 1 14.87 -38.27 6.08
C MET A 1 13.74 -37.73 5.19
N ARG A 2 12.80 -38.57 4.73
CA ARG A 2 11.72 -38.19 3.81
C ARG A 2 10.71 -37.17 4.37
N LEU A 3 10.33 -37.30 5.65
CA LEU A 3 9.42 -36.36 6.33
C LEU A 3 10.04 -34.96 6.51
N HIS A 4 11.34 -34.91 6.79
CA HIS A 4 12.06 -33.67 7.03
C HIS A 4 12.17 -32.82 5.75
N VAL A 5 12.37 -33.47 4.59
CA VAL A 5 12.36 -32.81 3.28
C VAL A 5 10.97 -32.28 2.94
N PHE A 6 9.93 -33.03 3.29
CA PHE A 6 8.55 -32.61 3.08
C PHE A 6 8.18 -31.39 3.92
N LEU A 7 8.59 -31.37 5.20
CA LEU A 7 8.39 -30.23 6.09
C LEU A 7 9.13 -28.98 5.62
N THR A 8 10.40 -29.10 5.21
CA THR A 8 11.17 -27.94 4.72
C THR A 8 10.60 -27.39 3.42
N ALA A 9 10.11 -28.25 2.51
CA ALA A 9 9.44 -27.80 1.30
C ALA A 9 8.14 -27.04 1.61
N LEU A 10 7.32 -27.57 2.52
CA LEU A 10 6.06 -26.92 2.94
C LEU A 10 6.31 -25.55 3.58
N PHE A 11 7.34 -25.47 4.44
CA PHE A 11 7.72 -24.23 5.12
C PHE A 11 8.25 -23.18 4.14
N ALA A 12 9.02 -23.59 3.12
CA ALA A 12 9.49 -22.69 2.07
C ALA A 12 8.33 -22.09 1.27
N ILE A 13 7.32 -22.90 0.92
CA ILE A 13 6.12 -22.41 0.22
C ILE A 13 5.34 -21.41 1.10
N PHE A 14 5.17 -21.73 2.38
CA PHE A 14 4.49 -20.85 3.34
C PHE A 14 5.23 -19.54 3.64
N GLN A 15 6.55 -19.48 3.45
CA GLN A 15 7.33 -18.25 3.60
C GLN A 15 7.23 -17.35 2.36
N VAL A 16 7.21 -17.96 1.16
CA VAL A 16 7.22 -17.23 -0.12
C VAL A 16 5.84 -16.64 -0.46
N LEU A 17 4.76 -17.40 -0.23
CA LEU A 17 3.39 -16.98 -0.56
C LEU A 17 2.92 -15.68 0.14
N PRO A 18 3.16 -15.44 1.44
CA PRO A 18 2.83 -14.19 2.11
C PRO A 18 3.68 -12.99 1.63
N GLY A 19 4.91 -13.24 1.18
CA GLY A 19 5.76 -12.22 0.58
C GLY A 19 5.19 -11.68 -0.73
N ILE A 20 4.69 -12.58 -1.59
CA ILE A 20 4.09 -12.23 -2.88
C ILE A 20 2.75 -11.51 -2.69
N THR A 21 1.91 -11.98 -1.75
CA THR A 21 0.63 -11.31 -1.45
C THR A 21 0.80 -9.92 -0.86
N ARG A 22 1.84 -9.69 -0.04
CA ARG A 22 2.19 -8.34 0.42
C ARG A 22 2.69 -7.43 -0.71
N ALA A 23 3.49 -7.95 -1.63
CA ALA A 23 3.95 -7.19 -2.80
C ALA A 23 2.80 -6.81 -3.76
N LEU A 24 1.77 -7.65 -3.83
CA LEU A 24 0.57 -7.40 -4.62
C LEU A 24 -0.49 -6.57 -3.90
N HIS A 25 -0.28 -6.22 -2.63
CA HIS A 25 -1.18 -5.35 -1.88
C HIS A 25 -0.95 -3.89 -2.29
N PHE A 26 -1.29 -3.59 -3.54
CA PHE A 26 -1.29 -2.23 -4.06
C PHE A 26 -2.31 -1.42 -3.27
N GLU A 27 -1.79 -0.57 -2.38
CA GLU A 27 -2.65 0.29 -1.61
C GLU A 27 -3.40 1.25 -2.55
N ARG A 28 -4.75 1.26 -2.44
CA ARG A 28 -5.60 2.03 -3.37
C ARG A 28 -5.16 3.50 -3.43
N PRO A 29 -4.82 4.04 -4.60
CA PRO A 29 -4.35 5.42 -4.74
C PRO A 29 -5.37 6.46 -4.29
N CYS A 30 -4.88 7.60 -3.83
CA CYS A 30 -5.67 8.67 -3.20
C CYS A 30 -6.90 9.11 -4.02
N TYR A 31 -6.75 9.25 -5.35
CA TYR A 31 -7.84 9.69 -6.23
C TYR A 31 -9.01 8.70 -6.29
N LEU A 32 -8.75 7.39 -6.16
CA LEU A 32 -9.81 6.37 -6.09
C LEU A 32 -10.53 6.35 -4.74
N ARG A 33 -9.97 7.00 -3.71
CA ARG A 33 -10.60 7.15 -2.39
C ARG A 33 -11.38 8.46 -2.25
N GLY A 34 -11.48 9.27 -3.30
CA GLY A 34 -12.12 10.59 -3.28
C GLY A 34 -11.26 11.70 -2.69
N GLY A 35 -9.94 11.52 -2.66
CA GLY A 35 -8.98 12.59 -2.40
C GLY A 35 -8.34 13.11 -3.69
N ILE A 36 -7.43 14.07 -3.55
CA ILE A 36 -6.62 14.62 -4.63
C ILE A 36 -5.15 14.66 -4.19
N CYS A 37 -4.22 14.35 -5.09
CA CYS A 37 -2.79 14.47 -4.83
C CYS A 37 -2.34 15.90 -5.14
N LEU A 38 -1.88 16.63 -4.12
CA LEU A 38 -1.40 18.01 -4.25
C LEU A 38 0.05 18.12 -3.79
N LYS A 39 0.76 19.15 -4.22
CA LYS A 39 2.12 19.41 -3.74
C LYS A 39 2.11 19.68 -2.23
N ARG A 40 3.17 19.26 -1.53
CA ARG A 40 3.34 19.60 -0.12
C ARG A 40 3.36 21.14 0.04
N GLY A 41 2.55 21.67 0.95
CA GLY A 41 2.41 23.12 1.17
C GLY A 41 1.25 23.78 0.43
N THR A 42 0.42 23.04 -0.32
CA THR A 42 -0.81 23.61 -0.90
C THR A 42 -1.79 24.04 0.22
N PRO A 43 -2.24 25.31 0.23
CA PRO A 43 -3.20 25.79 1.23
C PRO A 43 -4.55 25.08 1.07
N ASN A 44 -5.34 25.02 2.15
CA ASN A 44 -6.65 24.37 2.19
C ASN A 44 -6.66 22.85 1.90
N CYS A 45 -5.49 22.19 2.00
CA CYS A 45 -5.39 20.74 1.98
C CYS A 45 -5.72 20.17 3.36
N GLU A 46 -6.82 19.44 3.49
CA GLU A 46 -7.08 18.62 4.67
C GLU A 46 -6.38 17.25 4.50
N PRO A 47 -5.53 16.81 5.45
CA PRO A 47 -4.82 15.55 5.34
C PRO A 47 -5.76 14.36 5.11
N PHE A 48 -5.52 13.57 4.07
CA PHE A 48 -6.33 12.40 3.74
C PHE A 48 -5.48 11.13 3.60
N ARG A 49 -6.07 9.96 3.84
CA ARG A 49 -5.36 8.67 3.75
C ARG A 49 -5.32 8.16 2.31
N GLY A 50 -4.12 8.01 1.78
CA GLY A 50 -3.88 7.28 0.55
C GLY A 50 -2.48 7.56 -0.01
N PRO A 51 -1.94 6.65 -0.83
CA PRO A 51 -0.68 6.87 -1.50
C PRO A 51 -0.86 7.88 -2.64
N CYS A 52 0.12 8.75 -2.77
CA CYS A 52 0.32 9.68 -3.87
C CYS A 52 1.75 9.51 -4.42
N ARG A 53 2.04 10.05 -5.60
CA ARG A 53 3.39 10.02 -6.18
C ARG A 53 4.36 10.89 -5.37
N ALA A 54 5.66 10.71 -5.57
CA ALA A 54 6.70 11.46 -4.86
C ALA A 54 6.44 12.98 -4.86
N PHE A 55 6.73 13.63 -3.73
CA PHE A 55 6.54 15.07 -3.48
C PHE A 55 5.09 15.57 -3.48
N THR A 56 4.10 14.67 -3.52
CA THR A 56 2.68 15.00 -3.36
C THR A 56 2.08 14.32 -2.14
N VAL A 57 1.06 14.96 -1.57
CA VAL A 57 0.32 14.50 -0.39
C VAL A 57 -1.15 14.28 -0.77
N CYS A 58 -1.77 13.28 -0.15
CA CYS A 58 -3.18 13.00 -0.34
C CYS A 58 -4.02 13.98 0.49
N CYS A 59 -4.87 14.75 -0.18
CA CYS A 59 -5.66 15.82 0.39
C CYS A 59 -7.15 15.62 0.11
N LYS A 60 -8.01 16.15 0.98
CA LYS A 60 -9.38 16.51 0.63
C LYS A 60 -9.50 18.03 0.53
N ILE A 61 -10.27 18.49 -0.44
CA ILE A 61 -10.64 19.91 -0.54
C ILE A 61 -11.62 20.19 0.59
N ARG A 62 -11.25 21.07 1.52
CA ARG A 62 -12.23 21.65 2.45
C ARG A 62 -13.24 22.45 1.65
N ARG A 63 -14.52 22.07 1.71
CA ARG A 63 -15.60 22.99 1.32
C ARG A 63 -15.79 23.95 2.49
N SER A 64 -15.54 25.23 2.24
CA SER A 64 -15.82 26.35 3.14
C SER A 64 -17.31 26.44 3.46
#